data_AF-A0A3B9IPS4-F1
#
_entry.id   AF-A0A3B9IPS4-F1
#
_cell.length_a   1.000
_cell.length_b   1.000
_cell.length_c   1.000
_cell.angle_alpha   90.00
_cell.angle_beta   90.00
_cell.angle_gamma   90.00
#
_symmetry.space_group_name_H-M   'P 1'
#
loop_
_entity.id
_entity.type
_entity.pdbx_description
1 polymer ?
#
loop_
_entity_poly.entity_id
_entity_poly.type
_entity_poly.pdbx_seq_one_letter_code
_entity_poly.pdbx_strand_id
1 'polypeptide(L)'
;MASESNDARHQPRSARSFARAIVAPAVALALLLGGPVASGVFITRAHAETSLPTGLETADDADFGMAGFGLVDSFEEWPQVLSDADAERYARIFALQSDGRFDDADRLIARLGDRLLMGHVTEQRLMHPTAYTASYDELRDWMAFYGDHPDAERIYALAMKRRPGGEARPREPERPEETAMPVANRQPSTIDQLDSYSAADRLKGAQAKRARALEAQIAARVRKGEAEAAEKLIGSAEVQKLFDRPALDQARIRVASLHLMQGQTARAYELAGPAADRSAAIVPYGHWTAGLAAWKLGRVE
;
A
#
# COMPACT_ATOMS: atom_id res chain seq x y z
N MET A 1 4.19 -12.73 -64.15
CA MET A 1 4.15 -14.14 -63.70
C MET A 1 4.94 -14.25 -62.42
N ALA A 2 4.23 -14.31 -61.30
CA ALA A 2 4.75 -14.55 -59.96
C ALA A 2 3.86 -15.64 -59.34
N SER A 3 4.48 -16.71 -58.85
CA SER A 3 3.91 -17.72 -57.95
C SER A 3 5.05 -18.07 -56.98
N GLU A 4 4.92 -17.70 -55.71
CA GLU A 4 4.34 -18.52 -54.62
C GLU A 4 5.13 -19.79 -54.34
N SER A 5 5.81 -19.85 -53.19
CA SER A 5 5.23 -20.45 -51.97
C SER A 5 6.32 -20.74 -50.94
N ASN A 6 5.88 -20.67 -49.67
CA ASN A 6 6.40 -21.40 -48.52
C ASN A 6 7.39 -20.66 -47.61
N ASP A 7 6.85 -19.98 -46.61
CA ASP A 7 7.52 -19.85 -45.31
C ASP A 7 6.48 -19.87 -44.17
N ALA A 8 6.06 -21.07 -43.79
CA ALA A 8 5.31 -21.33 -42.57
C ALA A 8 6.29 -21.71 -41.45
N ARG A 9 6.71 -20.73 -40.63
CA ARG A 9 7.55 -20.96 -39.44
C ARG A 9 6.80 -20.68 -38.14
N HIS A 10 6.45 -21.78 -37.47
CA HIS A 10 6.37 -21.98 -36.01
C HIS A 10 5.65 -20.91 -35.16
N GLN A 11 4.34 -21.08 -34.98
CA GLN A 11 3.63 -20.65 -33.77
C GLN A 11 3.51 -21.84 -32.79
N PRO A 12 4.01 -21.75 -31.55
CA PRO A 12 3.75 -22.77 -30.54
C PRO A 12 2.28 -22.73 -30.08
N ARG A 13 1.72 -23.93 -29.88
CA ARG A 13 0.32 -24.22 -29.58
C ARG A 13 -0.04 -23.83 -28.12
N SER A 14 -0.56 -22.64 -27.85
CA SER A 14 -1.35 -22.42 -26.61
C SER A 14 -2.24 -21.17 -26.56
N ALA A 15 -2.37 -20.38 -27.63
CA ALA A 15 -3.31 -19.23 -27.66
C ALA A 15 -4.80 -19.61 -27.78
N ARG A 16 -5.19 -20.87 -27.51
CA ARG A 16 -6.55 -21.39 -27.76
C ARG A 16 -7.37 -21.72 -26.50
N SER A 17 -6.85 -21.51 -25.29
CA SER A 17 -7.55 -22.00 -24.08
C SER A 17 -8.53 -21.04 -23.40
N PHE A 18 -8.62 -19.77 -23.78
CA PHE A 18 -9.55 -18.82 -23.14
C PHE A 18 -10.80 -18.48 -23.97
N ALA A 19 -11.10 -19.20 -25.08
CA ALA A 19 -12.15 -18.80 -26.02
C ALA A 19 -13.21 -19.85 -26.43
N ARG A 20 -13.23 -21.09 -25.90
CA ARG A 20 -14.29 -22.06 -26.28
C ARG A 20 -14.69 -23.05 -25.18
N ALA A 21 -15.75 -22.72 -24.48
CA ALA A 21 -16.81 -23.62 -23.99
C ALA A 21 -18.01 -22.67 -23.71
N ILE A 22 -19.25 -22.88 -24.10
CA ILE A 22 -20.11 -24.06 -23.91
C ILE A 22 -21.25 -23.97 -24.95
N VAL A 23 -21.49 -25.06 -25.68
CA VAL A 23 -22.79 -25.37 -26.30
C VAL A 23 -23.64 -26.08 -25.25
N ALA A 24 -24.88 -25.60 -25.07
CA ALA A 24 -25.92 -25.97 -24.11
C ALA A 24 -26.50 -27.41 -24.29
N PRO A 25 -27.66 -27.80 -23.69
CA PRO A 25 -28.18 -27.66 -22.32
C PRO A 25 -28.67 -29.03 -21.76
N ALA A 26 -28.98 -29.11 -20.45
CA ALA A 26 -29.97 -30.09 -19.95
C ALA A 26 -30.70 -29.58 -18.71
N VAL A 27 -32.03 -29.67 -18.81
CA VAL A 27 -33.10 -29.25 -17.90
C VAL A 27 -33.46 -30.40 -16.94
N ALA A 28 -33.80 -30.09 -15.68
CA ALA A 28 -34.91 -30.66 -14.87
C ALA A 28 -34.65 -30.35 -13.37
N LEU A 29 -35.35 -29.40 -12.73
CA LEU A 29 -36.72 -29.40 -12.21
C LEU A 29 -36.88 -30.02 -10.79
N ALA A 30 -37.20 -29.09 -9.88
CA ALA A 30 -37.77 -29.11 -8.54
C ALA A 30 -38.56 -30.34 -8.02
N LEU A 31 -38.55 -30.50 -6.68
CA LEU A 31 -39.69 -30.67 -5.74
C LEU A 31 -39.12 -30.72 -4.30
N LEU A 32 -39.29 -29.71 -3.43
CA LEU A 32 -40.38 -29.42 -2.47
C LEU A 32 -40.56 -30.43 -1.31
N LEU A 33 -40.58 -29.86 -0.08
CA LEU A 33 -41.07 -30.32 1.25
C LEU A 33 -39.94 -30.18 2.30
N GLY A 34 -40.05 -29.49 3.43
CA GLY A 34 -41.09 -28.69 4.07
C GLY A 34 -40.70 -28.40 5.54
N GLY A 35 -41.12 -27.23 6.05
CA GLY A 35 -41.47 -27.01 7.46
C GLY A 35 -40.36 -26.65 8.48
N PRO A 36 -40.69 -25.86 9.54
CA PRO A 36 -39.74 -24.96 10.20
C PRO A 36 -39.30 -25.43 11.60
N VAL A 37 -38.11 -25.02 12.03
CA VAL A 37 -37.75 -24.98 13.46
C VAL A 37 -37.11 -23.64 13.78
N ALA A 38 -37.86 -22.84 14.52
CA ALA A 38 -37.36 -21.64 15.18
C ALA A 38 -36.52 -22.05 16.40
N SER A 39 -35.31 -21.52 16.50
CA SER A 39 -34.58 -21.40 17.76
C SER A 39 -33.78 -20.12 17.70
N GLY A 40 -34.22 -19.16 18.50
CA GLY A 40 -33.66 -17.82 18.58
C GLY A 40 -32.29 -17.83 19.25
N VAL A 41 -31.36 -17.16 18.59
CA VAL A 41 -30.22 -16.52 19.24
C VAL A 41 -30.23 -15.08 18.73
N PHE A 42 -30.67 -14.17 19.59
CA PHE A 42 -30.57 -12.73 19.36
C PHE A 42 -29.10 -12.33 19.46
N ILE A 43 -28.40 -12.28 18.33
CA ILE A 43 -27.18 -11.46 18.24
C ILE A 43 -27.66 -10.06 17.91
N THR A 44 -27.69 -9.20 18.93
CA THR A 44 -27.78 -7.75 18.78
C THR A 44 -26.61 -7.29 17.92
N ARG A 45 -26.85 -7.12 16.62
CA ARG A 45 -25.94 -6.42 15.72
C ARG A 45 -26.07 -4.93 16.09
N ALA A 46 -25.08 -4.40 16.79
CA ALA A 46 -24.91 -2.97 16.90
C ALA A 46 -24.72 -2.43 15.48
N HIS A 47 -25.79 -1.84 14.93
CA HIS A 47 -25.66 -0.93 13.82
C HIS A 47 -24.87 0.26 14.35
N ALA A 48 -23.56 0.26 14.15
CA ALA A 48 -22.83 1.51 14.04
C ALA A 48 -23.33 2.14 12.74
N GLU A 49 -24.41 2.91 12.84
CA GLU A 49 -24.71 3.95 11.87
C GLU A 49 -23.53 4.91 11.90
N THR A 50 -22.54 4.66 11.04
CA THR A 50 -21.66 5.74 10.59
C THR A 50 -22.55 6.63 9.72
N SER A 51 -23.32 7.48 10.39
CA SER A 51 -23.82 8.70 9.77
C SER A 51 -22.58 9.48 9.34
N LEU A 52 -22.28 9.43 8.04
CA LEU A 52 -21.43 10.43 7.43
C LEU A 52 -22.01 11.79 7.84
N PRO A 53 -21.20 12.74 8.35
CA PRO A 53 -21.70 14.08 8.59
C PRO A 53 -22.21 14.63 7.26
N THR A 54 -23.54 14.66 7.14
CA THR A 54 -24.24 15.32 6.06
C THR A 54 -24.17 16.80 6.41
N GLY A 55 -23.17 17.45 5.85
CA GLY A 55 -22.80 18.82 6.17
C GLY A 55 -21.45 19.17 5.56
N LEU A 56 -21.27 18.89 4.26
CA LEU A 56 -20.37 19.72 3.45
C LEU A 56 -21.15 21.01 3.14
N GLU A 57 -21.30 21.86 4.16
CA GLU A 57 -21.48 23.27 3.88
C GLU A 57 -20.21 23.73 3.18
N THR A 58 -20.40 24.07 1.91
CA THR A 58 -19.50 24.78 1.01
C THR A 58 -18.28 25.38 1.70
N ALA A 59 -17.13 24.75 1.47
CA ALA A 59 -15.81 25.29 1.77
C ALA A 59 -15.47 26.45 0.81
N ASP A 60 -16.36 27.44 0.69
CA ASP A 60 -16.18 28.60 -0.20
C ASP A 60 -15.40 29.75 0.49
N ASP A 61 -15.20 29.70 1.81
CA ASP A 61 -14.59 30.81 2.57
C ASP A 61 -13.38 30.40 3.43
N ALA A 62 -12.73 29.28 3.11
CA ALA A 62 -11.44 28.94 3.69
C ALA A 62 -10.31 29.37 2.73
N ASP A 63 -10.04 30.67 2.66
CA ASP A 63 -8.83 31.25 2.06
C ASP A 63 -7.60 30.86 2.92
N PHE A 64 -7.26 29.58 2.89
CA PHE A 64 -5.91 29.14 3.19
C PHE A 64 -5.07 29.60 2.01
N GLY A 65 -4.31 30.69 2.18
CA GLY A 65 -3.35 31.22 1.22
C GLY A 65 -2.31 30.17 0.79
N MET A 66 -2.72 29.25 -0.07
CA MET A 66 -2.00 28.10 -0.62
C MET A 66 -1.77 28.29 -2.12
N ALA A 67 -1.72 29.55 -2.58
CA ALA A 67 -1.47 29.94 -3.97
C ALA A 67 -0.12 29.48 -4.55
N GLY A 68 0.69 28.71 -3.81
CA GLY A 68 1.93 28.09 -4.28
C GLY A 68 1.83 26.61 -4.65
N PHE A 69 0.76 25.91 -4.26
CA PHE A 69 0.50 24.55 -4.69
C PHE A 69 -0.67 24.61 -5.68
N GLY A 70 -0.38 24.49 -6.97
CA GLY A 70 -1.38 24.39 -8.03
C GLY A 70 -2.24 23.13 -7.89
N LEU A 71 -3.10 23.12 -6.87
CA LEU A 71 -4.13 22.14 -6.67
C LEU A 71 -5.22 22.48 -7.68
N VAL A 72 -5.18 21.74 -8.79
CA VAL A 72 -6.27 21.61 -9.75
C VAL A 72 -7.58 21.47 -9.00
N ASP A 73 -8.45 22.48 -9.15
CA ASP A 73 -9.69 22.65 -8.38
C ASP A 73 -10.77 21.62 -8.74
N SER A 74 -10.52 20.79 -9.76
CA SER A 74 -11.47 19.78 -10.23
C SER A 74 -10.77 18.51 -10.73
N PHE A 75 -11.32 17.34 -10.36
CA PHE A 75 -10.89 16.04 -10.89
C PHE A 75 -11.18 15.87 -12.40
N GLU A 76 -11.96 16.77 -13.01
CA GLU A 76 -12.25 16.81 -14.44
C GLU A 76 -11.03 17.21 -15.29
N GLU A 77 -10.05 17.87 -14.71
CA GLU A 77 -8.81 18.28 -15.38
C GLU A 77 -7.72 17.20 -15.37
N TRP A 78 -7.98 16.04 -14.76
CA TRP A 78 -7.03 14.94 -14.70
C TRP A 78 -7.11 14.08 -15.97
N PRO A 79 -5.96 13.60 -16.49
CA PRO A 79 -5.98 12.72 -17.66
C PRO A 79 -6.77 11.44 -17.35
N GLN A 80 -7.83 11.21 -18.13
CA GLN A 80 -8.62 9.97 -18.06
C GLN A 80 -7.82 8.83 -18.68
N VAL A 81 -7.29 7.93 -17.84
CA VAL A 81 -6.46 6.79 -18.27
C VAL A 81 -7.32 5.70 -18.93
N LEU A 82 -8.58 5.56 -18.51
CA LEU A 82 -9.56 4.64 -19.10
C LEU A 82 -10.79 5.42 -19.55
N SER A 83 -11.48 4.91 -20.57
CA SER A 83 -12.81 5.43 -20.92
C SER A 83 -13.82 5.11 -19.82
N ASP A 84 -14.82 5.97 -19.62
CA ASP A 84 -15.91 5.74 -18.64
C ASP A 84 -16.58 4.37 -18.83
N ALA A 85 -16.76 3.97 -20.09
CA ALA A 85 -17.36 2.70 -20.44
C ALA A 85 -16.50 1.50 -20.03
N ASP A 86 -15.18 1.57 -20.17
CA ASP A 86 -14.28 0.50 -19.73
C ASP A 86 -14.10 0.51 -18.21
N ALA A 87 -14.04 1.67 -17.57
CA ALA A 87 -14.03 1.79 -16.11
C ALA A 87 -15.26 1.11 -15.48
N GLU A 88 -16.45 1.35 -16.05
CA GLU A 88 -17.69 0.71 -15.60
C GLU A 88 -17.66 -0.82 -15.84
N ARG A 89 -17.17 -1.27 -17.00
CA ARG A 89 -17.02 -2.70 -17.29
C ARG A 89 -16.07 -3.37 -16.32
N TYR A 90 -14.92 -2.76 -16.02
CA TYR A 90 -13.96 -3.29 -15.06
C TYR A 90 -14.57 -3.41 -13.66
N ALA A 91 -15.25 -2.37 -13.17
CA ALA A 91 -15.94 -2.44 -11.88
C ALA A 91 -16.92 -3.63 -11.80
N ARG A 92 -17.70 -3.84 -12.85
CA ARG A 92 -18.63 -4.98 -12.95
C ARG A 92 -17.89 -6.33 -13.03
N ILE A 93 -16.79 -6.41 -13.77
CA ILE A 93 -15.95 -7.62 -13.87
C ILE A 93 -15.44 -8.02 -12.49
N PHE A 94 -14.86 -7.09 -11.71
CA PHE A 94 -14.33 -7.38 -10.38
C PHE A 94 -15.42 -7.85 -9.41
N ALA A 95 -16.61 -7.24 -9.46
CA ALA A 95 -17.75 -7.66 -8.63
C ALA A 95 -18.21 -9.08 -8.99
N LEU A 96 -18.39 -9.37 -10.28
CA LEU A 96 -18.80 -10.70 -10.75
C LEU A 96 -17.79 -11.78 -10.38
N GLN A 97 -16.49 -11.51 -10.50
CA GLN A 97 -15.46 -12.45 -10.10
C GLN A 97 -15.41 -12.66 -8.58
N SER A 98 -15.65 -11.62 -7.78
CA SER A 98 -15.78 -11.74 -6.32
C SER A 98 -16.92 -12.67 -5.92
N ASP A 99 -17.99 -12.71 -6.70
CA ASP A 99 -19.14 -13.61 -6.52
C ASP A 99 -18.94 -14.99 -7.17
N GLY A 100 -17.78 -15.25 -7.78
CA GLY A 100 -17.50 -16.50 -8.51
C GLY A 100 -18.25 -16.63 -9.85
N ARG A 101 -18.87 -15.57 -10.36
CA ARG A 101 -19.62 -15.52 -11.62
C ARG A 101 -18.70 -15.29 -12.82
N PHE A 102 -17.79 -16.23 -13.05
CA PHE A 102 -16.73 -16.08 -14.05
C PHE A 102 -17.25 -15.99 -15.49
N ASP A 103 -18.28 -16.75 -15.86
CA ASP A 103 -18.83 -16.70 -17.21
C ASP A 103 -19.43 -15.33 -17.57
N ASP A 104 -20.05 -14.67 -16.58
CA ASP A 104 -20.58 -13.32 -16.74
C ASP A 104 -19.44 -12.30 -16.87
N ALA A 105 -18.39 -12.46 -16.06
CA ALA A 105 -17.19 -11.63 -16.15
C ALA A 105 -16.50 -11.79 -17.51
N ASP A 106 -16.36 -13.02 -18.02
CA ASP A 106 -15.72 -13.33 -19.31
C ASP A 106 -16.48 -12.69 -20.48
N ARG A 107 -17.82 -12.63 -20.40
CA ARG A 107 -18.65 -11.89 -21.38
C ARG A 107 -18.39 -10.39 -21.38
N LEU A 108 -18.12 -9.79 -20.22
CA LEU A 108 -17.79 -8.37 -20.12
C LEU A 108 -16.34 -8.10 -20.54
N ILE A 109 -15.40 -8.99 -20.18
CA ILE A 109 -14.00 -8.93 -20.61
C ILE A 109 -13.89 -8.90 -22.13
N ALA A 110 -14.71 -9.71 -22.83
CA ALA A 110 -14.74 -9.74 -24.28
C ALA A 110 -15.20 -8.41 -24.94
N ARG A 111 -15.80 -7.49 -24.17
CA ARG A 111 -16.30 -6.19 -24.64
C ARG A 111 -15.43 -5.01 -24.21
N LEU A 112 -14.33 -5.26 -23.51
CA LEU A 112 -13.38 -4.22 -23.12
C LEU A 112 -12.70 -3.63 -24.37
N GLY A 113 -12.64 -2.30 -24.44
CA GLY A 113 -11.88 -1.59 -25.47
C GLY A 113 -10.40 -1.55 -25.13
N ASP A 114 -10.08 -1.15 -23.90
CA ASP A 114 -8.73 -1.19 -23.33
C ASP A 114 -8.56 -2.41 -22.40
N ARG A 115 -7.40 -3.06 -22.47
CA ARG A 115 -7.03 -4.24 -21.68
C ARG A 115 -5.95 -3.97 -20.64
N LEU A 116 -5.68 -2.70 -20.33
CA LEU A 116 -4.67 -2.25 -19.36
C LEU A 116 -4.75 -2.98 -18.01
N LEU A 117 -5.93 -3.17 -17.45
CA LEU A 117 -6.12 -3.76 -16.10
C LEU A 117 -6.22 -5.29 -16.10
N MET A 118 -5.90 -5.98 -17.20
CA MET A 118 -6.05 -7.43 -17.26
C MET A 118 -5.13 -8.19 -16.29
N GLY A 119 -4.00 -7.62 -15.89
CA GLY A 119 -3.15 -8.18 -14.83
C GLY A 119 -3.92 -8.35 -13.52
N HIS A 120 -4.58 -7.28 -13.06
CA HIS A 120 -5.41 -7.27 -11.86
C HIS A 120 -6.65 -8.18 -11.98
N VAL A 121 -7.32 -8.16 -13.14
CA VAL A 121 -8.51 -8.99 -13.38
C VAL A 121 -8.17 -10.48 -13.35
N THR A 122 -7.01 -10.88 -13.85
CA THR A 122 -6.58 -12.29 -13.83
C THR A 122 -6.04 -12.69 -12.47
N GLU A 123 -5.33 -11.79 -11.79
CA GLU A 123 -4.83 -11.96 -10.42
C GLU A 123 -5.98 -12.29 -9.45
N GLN A 124 -7.07 -11.50 -9.48
CA GLN A 124 -8.24 -11.72 -8.64
C GLN A 124 -8.85 -13.13 -8.86
N ARG A 125 -8.98 -13.56 -10.11
CA ARG A 125 -9.48 -14.91 -10.46
C ARG A 125 -8.57 -16.00 -9.92
N LEU A 126 -7.26 -15.88 -10.14
CA LEU A 126 -6.28 -16.89 -9.73
C LEU A 126 -6.20 -17.03 -8.20
N MET A 127 -6.39 -15.93 -7.47
CA MET A 127 -6.35 -15.85 -6.01
C MET A 127 -7.72 -16.01 -5.33
N HIS A 128 -8.77 -16.35 -6.08
CA HIS A 128 -10.10 -16.48 -5.50
C HIS A 128 -10.12 -17.54 -4.37
N PRO A 129 -10.75 -17.28 -3.21
CA PRO A 129 -10.64 -18.15 -2.04
C PRO A 129 -11.31 -19.52 -2.21
N THR A 130 -12.43 -19.60 -2.94
CA THR A 130 -13.26 -20.83 -2.99
C THR A 130 -13.75 -21.22 -4.38
N ALA A 131 -14.31 -20.28 -5.15
CA ALA A 131 -14.94 -20.54 -6.44
C ALA A 131 -13.97 -20.84 -7.60
N TYR A 132 -12.68 -20.54 -7.47
CA TYR A 132 -11.67 -20.84 -8.47
C TYR A 132 -10.42 -21.46 -7.84
N THR A 133 -9.85 -22.46 -8.49
CA THR A 133 -8.57 -23.06 -8.08
C THR A 133 -7.62 -23.04 -9.25
N ALA A 134 -6.67 -22.10 -9.22
CA ALA A 134 -5.66 -21.96 -10.26
C ALA A 134 -4.73 -23.17 -10.34
N SER A 135 -4.52 -23.68 -11.55
CA SER A 135 -3.49 -24.68 -11.84
C SER A 135 -2.08 -24.09 -11.78
N TYR A 136 -1.07 -24.97 -11.68
CA TYR A 136 0.33 -24.52 -11.74
C TYR A 136 0.65 -23.81 -13.06
N ASP A 137 0.17 -24.35 -14.19
CA ASP A 137 0.39 -23.78 -15.51
C ASP A 137 -0.15 -22.35 -15.62
N GLU A 138 -1.36 -22.09 -15.12
CA GLU A 138 -1.94 -20.74 -15.13
C GLU A 138 -1.13 -19.76 -14.28
N LEU A 139 -0.67 -20.18 -13.10
CA LEU A 139 0.15 -19.33 -12.24
C LEU A 139 1.52 -19.06 -12.87
N ARG A 140 2.13 -20.08 -13.51
CA ARG A 140 3.40 -19.95 -14.24
C ARG A 140 3.27 -19.00 -15.42
N ASP A 141 2.21 -19.16 -16.20
CA ASP A 141 1.96 -18.34 -17.38
C ASP A 141 1.64 -16.91 -16.97
N TRP A 142 0.87 -16.69 -15.90
CA TRP A 142 0.64 -15.36 -15.33
C TRP A 142 1.94 -14.69 -14.91
N MET A 143 2.83 -15.41 -14.21
CA MET A 143 4.15 -14.89 -13.81
C MET A 143 5.04 -14.51 -15.00
N ALA A 144 4.85 -15.14 -16.17
CA ALA A 144 5.63 -14.79 -17.35
C ALA A 144 5.30 -13.38 -17.87
N PHE A 145 4.02 -12.98 -17.78
CA PHE A 145 3.52 -11.71 -18.31
C PHE A 145 3.42 -10.59 -17.27
N TYR A 146 3.14 -10.92 -16.00
CA TYR A 146 2.85 -9.96 -14.93
C TYR A 146 3.80 -10.11 -13.75
N GLY A 147 5.08 -10.44 -14.02
CA GLY A 147 6.10 -10.60 -12.98
C GLY A 147 6.40 -9.32 -12.19
N ASP A 148 6.09 -8.17 -12.76
CA ASP A 148 6.22 -6.80 -12.20
C ASP A 148 4.99 -6.33 -11.41
N HIS A 149 3.93 -7.14 -11.38
CA HIS A 149 2.70 -6.79 -10.69
C HIS A 149 2.91 -6.73 -9.16
N PRO A 150 2.24 -5.82 -8.43
CA PRO A 150 2.41 -5.68 -6.97
C PRO A 150 2.17 -6.98 -6.19
N ASP A 151 1.20 -7.79 -6.62
CA ASP A 151 0.88 -9.09 -6.01
C ASP A 151 1.68 -10.28 -6.58
N ALA A 152 2.69 -10.05 -7.43
CA ALA A 152 3.44 -11.12 -8.08
C ALA A 152 4.14 -12.05 -7.08
N GLU A 153 4.61 -11.54 -5.93
CA GLU A 153 5.18 -12.38 -4.87
C GLU A 153 4.17 -13.41 -4.33
N ARG A 154 2.90 -13.02 -4.22
CA ARG A 154 1.82 -13.91 -3.73
C ARG A 154 1.50 -15.00 -4.75
N ILE A 155 1.39 -14.63 -6.02
CA ILE A 155 1.17 -15.59 -7.12
C ILE A 155 2.34 -16.57 -7.22
N TYR A 156 3.59 -16.06 -7.19
CA TYR A 156 4.79 -16.88 -7.23
C TYR A 156 4.85 -17.89 -6.07
N ALA A 157 4.54 -17.44 -4.85
CA ALA A 157 4.50 -18.32 -3.69
C ALA A 157 3.45 -19.43 -3.84
N LEU A 158 2.27 -19.11 -4.40
CA LEU A 158 1.26 -20.12 -4.68
C LEU A 158 1.70 -21.10 -5.78
N ALA A 159 2.32 -20.59 -6.85
CA ALA A 159 2.87 -21.39 -7.93
C ALA A 159 3.90 -22.39 -7.39
N MET A 160 4.80 -21.94 -6.51
CA MET A 160 5.81 -22.80 -5.90
C MET A 160 5.24 -23.89 -5.00
N LYS A 161 4.15 -23.61 -4.28
CA LYS A 161 3.44 -24.64 -3.50
C LYS A 161 2.75 -25.69 -4.37
N ARG A 162 2.28 -25.30 -5.56
CA ARG A 162 1.51 -26.16 -6.47
C ARG A 162 2.36 -26.82 -7.56
N ARG A 163 3.66 -26.51 -7.63
CA ARG A 163 4.57 -27.03 -8.66
C ARG A 163 4.70 -28.55 -8.60
N PRO A 164 4.38 -29.26 -9.70
CA PRO A 164 4.70 -30.68 -9.83
C PRO A 164 6.22 -30.92 -9.86
N GLY A 165 6.65 -32.08 -9.37
CA GLY A 165 8.06 -32.47 -9.43
C GLY A 165 8.55 -32.52 -10.89
N GLY A 166 9.62 -31.79 -11.20
CA GLY A 166 10.27 -31.80 -12.51
C GLY A 166 9.90 -30.67 -13.46
N GLU A 167 8.86 -29.87 -13.17
CA GLU A 167 8.51 -28.74 -14.03
C GLU A 167 9.45 -27.54 -13.89
N ALA A 168 9.62 -26.72 -14.94
CA ALA A 168 10.39 -25.49 -14.87
C ALA A 168 9.79 -24.53 -13.84
N ARG A 169 10.62 -23.82 -13.07
CA ARG A 169 10.14 -22.79 -12.12
C ARG A 169 9.49 -21.62 -12.86
N PRO A 170 8.46 -20.97 -12.29
CA PRO A 170 7.91 -19.75 -12.86
C PRO A 170 8.95 -18.63 -12.79
N ARG A 171 8.78 -17.60 -13.61
CA ARG A 171 9.58 -16.38 -13.55
C ARG A 171 9.51 -15.83 -12.12
N GLU A 172 10.65 -15.41 -11.58
CA GLU A 172 10.68 -14.78 -10.27
C GLU A 172 10.02 -13.39 -10.34
N PRO A 173 9.33 -12.96 -9.26
CA PRO A 173 8.72 -11.63 -9.22
C PRO A 173 9.80 -10.56 -9.37
N GLU A 174 9.53 -9.57 -10.19
CA GLU A 174 10.37 -8.40 -10.33
C GLU A 174 10.21 -7.54 -9.09
N ARG A 175 11.30 -7.38 -8.37
CA ARG A 175 11.34 -6.47 -7.25
C ARG A 175 11.71 -5.10 -7.78
N PRO A 176 10.92 -4.04 -7.49
CA PRO A 176 11.35 -2.68 -7.77
C PRO A 176 12.77 -2.50 -7.22
N GLU A 177 13.68 -1.97 -8.04
CA GLU A 177 15.11 -1.84 -7.72
C GLU A 177 15.36 -1.14 -6.37
N GLU A 178 14.39 -0.38 -5.86
CA GLU A 178 14.38 0.25 -4.55
C GLU A 178 14.59 -0.74 -3.37
N THR A 179 14.21 -2.01 -3.54
CA THR A 179 14.51 -3.08 -2.57
C THR A 179 15.83 -3.82 -2.84
N ALA A 180 16.41 -3.67 -4.03
CA ALA A 180 17.71 -4.23 -4.42
C ALA A 180 18.87 -3.23 -4.24
N MET A 181 18.59 -1.96 -3.95
CA MET A 181 19.65 -0.99 -3.66
C MET A 181 20.41 -1.39 -2.39
N PRO A 182 21.74 -1.53 -2.43
CA PRO A 182 22.53 -1.68 -1.22
C PRO A 182 22.23 -0.47 -0.31
N VAL A 183 22.11 -0.71 1.00
CA VAL A 183 21.80 0.30 2.04
C VAL A 183 22.67 1.56 1.90
N ALA A 184 23.86 1.44 1.30
CA ALA A 184 24.77 2.53 0.99
C ALA A 184 24.19 3.62 0.05
N ASN A 185 23.24 3.29 -0.83
CA ASN A 185 22.65 4.22 -1.80
C ASN A 185 21.16 4.51 -1.56
N ARG A 186 20.58 4.03 -0.45
CA ARG A 186 19.22 4.36 -0.09
C ARG A 186 19.18 5.85 0.26
N GLN A 187 18.46 6.63 -0.55
CA GLN A 187 18.09 8.00 -0.22
C GLN A 187 17.56 8.00 1.22
N PRO A 188 18.06 8.88 2.11
CA PRO A 188 17.54 8.93 3.47
C PRO A 188 16.01 9.13 3.38
N SER A 189 15.23 8.45 4.23
CA SER A 189 13.79 8.69 4.27
C SER A 189 13.52 10.18 4.52
N THR A 190 12.35 10.72 4.17
CA THR A 190 12.04 12.14 4.45
C THR A 190 12.36 12.49 5.90
N ILE A 191 12.08 11.60 6.85
CA ILE A 191 12.42 11.75 8.27
C ILE A 191 13.94 11.77 8.52
N ASP A 192 14.75 11.00 7.78
CA ASP A 192 16.22 11.02 7.81
C ASP A 192 16.83 12.25 7.13
N GLN A 193 16.16 12.85 6.16
CA GLN A 193 16.61 14.11 5.54
C GLN A 193 16.31 15.34 6.40
N LEU A 194 15.41 15.21 7.36
CA LEU A 194 14.97 16.30 8.24
C LEU A 194 15.86 16.51 9.47
N ASP A 195 16.81 15.61 9.70
CA ASP A 195 17.82 15.78 10.75
C ASP A 195 18.82 16.87 10.34
N SER A 196 18.68 18.07 10.93
CA SER A 196 19.53 19.24 10.65
C SER A 196 20.69 19.42 11.63
N TYR A 197 20.76 18.60 12.67
CA TYR A 197 21.72 18.70 13.76
C TYR A 197 22.26 17.33 14.20
N SER A 198 23.52 17.27 14.64
CA SER A 198 24.11 16.08 15.28
C SER A 198 24.83 16.46 16.57
N ALA A 199 24.61 15.68 17.63
CA ALA A 199 25.39 15.78 18.87
C ALA A 199 26.89 15.56 18.62
N ALA A 200 27.22 14.76 17.62
CA ALA A 200 28.60 14.41 17.31
C ALA A 200 29.43 15.62 16.83
N ASP A 201 28.80 16.66 16.31
CA ASP A 201 29.48 17.86 15.79
C ASP A 201 30.09 18.72 16.92
N ARG A 202 29.59 18.56 18.15
CA ARG A 202 30.10 19.22 19.36
C ARG A 202 31.10 18.36 20.13
N LEU A 203 31.26 17.11 19.75
CA LEU A 203 32.10 16.13 20.43
C LEU A 203 33.34 15.80 19.61
N LYS A 204 34.32 15.13 20.23
CA LYS A 204 35.55 14.68 19.57
C LYS A 204 35.85 13.21 19.86
N GLY A 205 36.61 12.60 18.96
CA GLY A 205 37.14 11.24 19.12
C GLY A 205 36.07 10.19 19.43
N ALA A 206 36.30 9.41 20.48
CA ALA A 206 35.42 8.31 20.88
C ALA A 206 34.00 8.76 21.25
N GLN A 207 33.84 9.94 21.84
CA GLN A 207 32.53 10.48 22.21
C GLN A 207 31.70 10.84 20.97
N ALA A 208 32.30 11.48 19.96
CA ALA A 208 31.62 11.78 18.70
C ALA A 208 31.20 10.49 17.97
N LYS A 209 32.09 9.49 17.92
CA LYS A 209 31.76 8.17 17.34
C LYS A 209 30.60 7.51 18.09
N ARG A 210 30.58 7.61 19.42
CA ARG A 210 29.51 7.04 20.24
C ARG A 210 28.19 7.78 20.05
N ALA A 211 28.20 9.11 19.97
CA ALA A 211 27.02 9.92 19.69
C ALA A 211 26.38 9.54 18.35
N ARG A 212 27.17 9.45 17.27
CA ARG A 212 26.67 8.96 15.95
C ARG A 212 26.07 7.57 16.03
N ALA A 213 26.69 6.67 16.80
CA ALA A 213 26.17 5.32 16.99
C ALA A 213 24.83 5.32 17.75
N LEU A 214 24.63 6.23 18.70
CA LEU A 214 23.36 6.38 19.43
C LEU A 214 22.29 7.02 18.54
N GLU A 215 22.62 8.05 17.75
CA GLU A 215 21.72 8.65 16.75
C GLU A 215 21.25 7.59 15.74
N ALA A 216 22.18 6.79 15.21
CA ALA A 216 21.86 5.69 14.30
C ALA A 216 20.96 4.62 14.95
N GLN A 217 21.15 4.33 16.25
CA GLN A 217 20.28 3.40 16.98
C GLN A 217 18.86 3.97 17.17
N ILE A 218 18.73 5.25 17.53
CA ILE A 218 17.43 5.93 17.63
C ILE A 218 16.73 5.90 16.27
N ALA A 219 17.45 6.26 15.20
CA ALA A 219 16.94 6.23 13.84
C ALA A 219 16.48 4.82 13.41
N ALA A 220 17.26 3.79 13.72
CA ALA A 220 16.90 2.41 13.41
C ALA A 220 15.63 1.96 14.15
N ARG A 221 15.45 2.37 15.41
CA ARG A 221 14.25 2.07 16.19
C ARG A 221 13.01 2.73 15.60
N VAL A 222 13.13 4.01 15.23
CA VAL A 222 12.05 4.76 14.59
C VAL A 222 11.64 4.11 13.27
N ARG A 223 12.61 3.73 12.42
CA ARG A 223 12.32 3.02 11.16
C ARG A 223 11.64 1.67 11.33
N LYS A 224 11.84 1.01 12.48
CA LYS A 224 11.19 -0.26 12.81
C LYS A 224 9.80 -0.09 13.44
N GLY A 225 9.36 1.14 13.68
CA GLY A 225 8.11 1.42 14.40
C GLY A 225 8.19 1.23 15.91
N GLU A 226 9.40 1.14 16.48
CA GLU A 226 9.62 0.87 17.90
C GLU A 226 9.70 2.17 18.73
N ALA A 227 8.59 2.94 18.79
CA ALA A 227 8.55 4.27 19.39
C ALA A 227 8.97 4.28 20.88
N GLU A 228 8.35 3.43 21.70
CA GLU A 228 8.66 3.32 23.13
C GLU A 228 10.13 2.95 23.41
N ALA A 229 10.69 2.07 22.58
CA ALA A 229 12.09 1.67 22.69
C ALA A 229 13.05 2.80 22.29
N ALA A 230 12.65 3.65 21.36
CA ALA A 230 13.40 4.85 20.99
C ALA A 230 13.32 5.91 22.10
N GLU A 231 12.14 6.15 22.68
CA GLU A 231 11.97 7.03 23.84
C GLU A 231 12.84 6.60 25.02
N LYS A 232 12.81 5.31 25.37
CA LYS A 232 13.64 4.74 26.44
C LYS A 232 15.13 4.96 26.18
N LEU A 233 15.57 4.83 24.92
CA LEU A 233 16.96 5.08 24.53
C LEU A 233 17.32 6.56 24.69
N ILE A 234 16.45 7.47 24.25
CA ILE A 234 16.64 8.92 24.43
C ILE A 234 16.74 9.28 25.92
N GLY A 235 15.92 8.66 26.77
CA GLY A 235 15.94 8.83 28.22
C GLY A 235 17.13 8.19 28.94
N SER A 236 18.00 7.45 28.25
CA SER A 236 19.15 6.79 28.88
C SER A 236 20.20 7.78 29.36
N ALA A 237 20.86 7.49 30.48
CA ALA A 237 21.90 8.35 31.05
C ALA A 237 23.06 8.61 30.06
N GLU A 238 23.34 7.67 29.17
CA GLU A 238 24.38 7.83 28.15
C GLU A 238 23.99 8.86 27.09
N VAL A 239 22.76 8.79 26.56
CA VAL A 239 22.24 9.78 25.61
C VAL A 239 22.13 11.15 26.28
N GLN A 240 21.57 11.23 27.48
CA GLN A 240 21.46 12.49 28.23
C GLN A 240 22.82 13.15 28.53
N LYS A 241 23.89 12.35 28.64
CA LYS A 241 25.26 12.85 28.86
C LYS A 241 25.94 13.33 27.58
N LEU A 242 25.70 12.64 26.45
CA LEU A 242 26.41 12.90 25.19
C LEU A 242 25.67 13.89 24.29
N PHE A 243 24.34 13.95 24.37
CA PHE A 243 23.54 14.79 23.50
C PHE A 243 23.30 16.12 24.19
N ASP A 244 23.63 17.19 23.49
CA ASP A 244 23.21 18.52 23.90
C ASP A 244 21.72 18.73 23.59
N ARG A 245 21.20 19.87 24.04
CA ARG A 245 19.76 20.14 23.98
C ARG A 245 19.18 20.07 22.56
N PRO A 246 19.78 20.66 21.51
CA PRO A 246 19.24 20.55 20.16
C PRO A 246 19.23 19.10 19.64
N ALA A 247 20.26 18.30 19.92
CA ALA A 247 20.28 16.89 19.54
C ALA A 247 19.21 16.06 20.28
N LEU A 248 18.99 16.33 21.57
CA LEU A 248 17.90 15.71 22.32
C LEU A 248 16.53 16.10 21.76
N ASP A 249 16.34 17.37 21.42
CA ASP A 249 15.07 17.87 20.90
C ASP A 249 14.80 17.32 19.49
N GLN A 250 15.81 17.21 18.62
CA GLN A 250 15.68 16.52 17.34
C GLN A 250 15.30 15.04 17.50
N ALA A 251 15.95 14.32 18.41
CA ALA A 251 15.62 12.93 18.69
C ALA A 251 14.17 12.79 19.19
N ARG A 252 13.70 13.71 20.06
CA ARG A 252 12.30 13.76 20.52
C ARG A 252 11.32 14.01 19.39
N ILE A 253 11.60 14.98 18.51
CA ILE A 253 10.74 15.31 17.36
C ILE A 253 10.64 14.12 16.39
N ARG A 254 11.75 13.42 16.17
CA ARG A 254 11.78 12.21 15.35
C ARG A 254 10.90 11.10 15.94
N VAL A 255 10.99 10.85 17.24
CA VAL A 255 10.14 9.85 17.91
C VAL A 255 8.68 10.29 17.99
N ALA A 256 8.43 11.58 18.23
CA ALA A 256 7.10 12.17 18.20
C ALA A 256 6.40 11.99 16.84
N SER A 257 7.15 12.15 15.74
CA SER A 257 6.62 11.92 14.40
C SER A 257 6.16 10.47 14.20
N LEU A 258 6.86 9.51 14.80
CA LEU A 258 6.42 8.11 14.79
C LEU A 258 5.15 7.89 15.62
N HIS A 259 5.07 8.46 16.83
CA HIS A 259 3.84 8.40 17.63
C HIS A 259 2.65 8.99 16.87
N LEU A 260 2.86 10.10 16.15
CA LEU A 260 1.82 10.73 15.34
C LEU A 260 1.34 9.84 14.20
N MET A 261 2.26 9.15 13.49
CA MET A 261 1.92 8.15 12.47
C MET A 261 1.17 6.95 13.06
N GLN A 262 1.45 6.60 14.32
CA GLN A 262 0.78 5.53 15.06
C GLN A 262 -0.56 5.98 15.70
N GLY A 263 -1.01 7.22 15.47
CA GLY A 263 -2.25 7.77 16.04
C GLY A 263 -2.15 8.19 17.50
N GLN A 264 -0.97 8.11 18.12
CA GLN A 264 -0.71 8.49 19.51
C GLN A 264 -0.45 9.99 19.63
N THR A 265 -1.41 10.79 19.19
CA THR A 265 -1.28 12.25 19.01
C THR A 265 -0.91 12.99 20.31
N ALA A 266 -1.47 12.61 21.45
CA ALA A 266 -1.15 13.23 22.74
C ALA A 266 0.34 13.08 23.09
N ARG A 267 0.88 11.87 22.92
CA ARG A 267 2.30 11.58 23.18
C ARG A 267 3.22 12.29 22.20
N ALA A 268 2.82 12.36 20.93
CA ALA A 268 3.54 13.13 19.92
C ALA A 268 3.64 14.61 20.32
N TYR A 269 2.55 15.23 20.78
CA TYR A 269 2.55 16.61 21.22
C TYR A 269 3.43 16.84 22.47
N GLU A 270 3.35 15.96 23.47
CA GLU A 270 4.19 16.04 24.68
C GLU A 270 5.70 16.07 24.37
N LEU A 271 6.11 15.30 23.36
CA LEU A 271 7.51 15.22 22.94
C LEU A 271 7.90 16.39 22.03
N ALA A 272 7.08 16.69 21.02
CA ALA A 272 7.41 17.65 19.98
C ALA A 272 7.15 19.11 20.38
N GLY A 273 6.08 19.42 21.10
CA GLY A 273 5.71 20.80 21.45
C GLY A 273 6.82 21.54 22.19
N PRO A 274 7.24 21.06 23.37
CA PRO A 274 8.33 21.67 24.10
C PRO A 274 9.67 21.64 23.35
N ALA A 275 9.91 20.64 22.49
CA ALA A 275 11.14 20.55 21.70
C ALA A 275 11.17 21.60 20.58
N ALA A 276 10.04 21.81 19.90
CA ALA A 276 9.86 22.82 18.86
C ALA A 276 10.06 24.23 19.44
N ASP A 277 9.43 24.54 20.58
CA ASP A 277 9.58 25.86 21.23
C ASP A 277 11.04 26.17 21.60
N ARG A 278 11.77 25.15 22.06
CA ARG A 278 13.13 25.29 22.57
C ARG A 278 14.20 25.32 21.49
N SER A 279 13.97 24.63 20.38
CA SER A 279 14.99 24.36 19.35
C SER A 279 14.54 24.75 17.94
N ALA A 280 13.46 25.52 17.80
CA ALA A 280 12.88 26.04 16.56
C ALA A 280 13.91 26.43 15.47
N ALA A 281 14.89 27.25 15.85
CA ALA A 281 15.88 27.79 14.91
C ALA A 281 16.86 26.74 14.38
N ILE A 282 17.06 25.64 15.12
CA ILE A 282 18.03 24.58 14.80
C ILE A 282 17.34 23.36 14.22
N VAL A 283 16.15 23.03 14.72
CA VAL A 283 15.33 21.88 14.34
C VAL A 283 13.96 22.37 13.85
N PRO A 284 13.90 23.06 12.70
CA PRO A 284 12.69 23.75 12.23
C PRO A 284 11.51 22.81 11.97
N TYR A 285 11.78 21.55 11.61
CA TYR A 285 10.73 20.56 11.38
C TYR A 285 9.91 20.21 12.64
N GLY A 286 10.44 20.52 13.83
CA GLY A 286 9.70 20.34 15.09
C GLY A 286 8.34 21.01 15.09
N HIS A 287 8.21 22.17 14.43
CA HIS A 287 6.94 22.90 14.34
C HIS A 287 5.87 22.15 13.55
N TRP A 288 6.24 21.43 12.50
CA TRP A 288 5.27 20.64 11.74
C TRP A 288 4.69 19.51 12.59
N THR A 289 5.54 18.73 13.25
CA THR A 289 5.09 17.63 14.12
C THR A 289 4.30 18.14 15.32
N ALA A 290 4.78 19.20 15.98
CA ALA A 290 4.10 19.81 17.11
C ALA A 290 2.75 20.42 16.72
N GLY A 291 2.72 21.19 15.62
CA GLY A 291 1.52 21.86 15.12
C GLY A 291 0.46 20.87 14.64
N LEU A 292 0.84 19.85 13.88
CA LEU A 292 -0.10 18.81 13.44
C LEU A 292 -0.67 18.02 14.64
N ALA A 293 0.16 17.72 15.64
CA ALA A 293 -0.30 17.08 16.86
C ALA A 293 -1.24 18.02 17.66
N ALA A 294 -0.93 19.31 17.76
CA ALA A 294 -1.78 20.30 18.42
C ALA A 294 -3.14 20.44 17.74
N TRP A 295 -3.16 20.57 16.42
CA TRP A 295 -4.37 20.65 15.60
C TRP A 295 -5.26 19.43 15.79
N LYS A 296 -4.69 18.22 15.71
CA LYS A 296 -5.42 16.97 15.95
C LYS A 296 -5.99 16.84 17.38
N LEU A 297 -5.41 17.56 18.35
CA LEU A 297 -5.89 17.63 19.73
C LEU A 297 -6.87 18.78 19.97
N GLY A 298 -7.21 19.58 18.94
CA GLY A 298 -8.04 20.78 19.08
C GLY A 298 -7.36 21.90 19.87
N ARG A 299 -6.03 21.94 19.92
CA ARG A 299 -5.21 22.93 20.64
C ARG A 299 -4.65 24.00 19.70
N VAL A 300 -5.44 24.41 18.72
CA VAL A 300 -5.11 25.54 17.84
C VAL A 300 -5.49 26.80 18.61
N GLU A 301 -4.48 27.57 19.01
CA GLU A 301 -4.63 28.97 19.44
C GLU A 301 -4.54 29.89 18.22
#